data_AF-A0A662IGM2-F1
#
_entry.id   AF-A0A662IGM2-F1
#
_cell.length_a   1.000
_cell.length_b   1.000
_cell.length_c   1.000
_cell.angle_alpha   90.00
_cell.angle_beta   90.00
_cell.angle_gamma   90.00
#
_symmetry.space_group_name_H-M   'P 1'
#
loop_
_entity.id
_entity.type
_entity.pdbx_description
1 polymer ?
#
loop_
_entity_poly.entity_id
_entity_poly.type
_entity_poly.pdbx_seq_one_letter_code
_entity_poly.pdbx_strand_id
1 'polypeptide(L)'
;MVSMKTIWKSRLKRRLKYYAIWTPPWIIVVRFLLDFNFAALFAFQVLFLFKDILDVVSKRDVAPTYFEHLPFSLSTLVLAGSSNGLLLLLSLLDSLLDAYEDIFLEK
;
A
#
# COMPACT_ATOMS: atom_id res chain seq x y z
N MET A 1 22.44 -22.15 11.05
CA MET A 1 21.78 -20.90 11.53
C MET A 1 21.72 -19.92 10.37
N VAL A 2 20.54 -19.65 9.82
CA VAL A 2 20.36 -18.55 8.87
C VAL A 2 20.28 -17.26 9.68
N SER A 3 21.16 -16.30 9.40
CA SER A 3 21.15 -15.00 10.06
C SER A 3 19.82 -14.28 9.81
N MET A 4 19.25 -13.63 10.84
CA MET A 4 18.06 -12.77 10.71
C MET A 4 18.21 -11.76 9.56
N LYS A 5 19.42 -11.23 9.33
CA LYS A 5 19.70 -10.32 8.21
C LYS A 5 19.44 -10.95 6.84
N THR A 6 19.70 -12.25 6.69
CA THR A 6 19.51 -12.97 5.43
C THR A 6 18.03 -13.22 5.13
N ILE A 7 17.22 -13.44 6.17
CA ILE A 7 15.75 -13.63 6.06
C ILE A 7 15.07 -12.32 5.69
N TRP A 8 15.45 -11.22 6.35
CA TRP A 8 14.96 -9.87 6.03
C TRP A 8 15.25 -9.49 4.57
N LYS A 9 16.48 -9.76 4.11
CA LYS A 9 16.91 -9.42 2.75
C LYS A 9 16.16 -10.20 1.66
N SER A 10 15.79 -11.46 1.90
CA SER A 10 15.06 -12.26 0.92
C SER A 10 13.58 -11.85 0.80
N ARG A 11 12.97 -11.45 1.92
CA ARG A 11 11.56 -11.01 1.98
C ARG A 11 11.36 -9.63 1.35
N LEU A 12 12.18 -8.64 1.74
CA LEU A 12 12.15 -7.31 1.14
C LEU A 12 12.34 -7.39 -0.39
N LYS A 13 13.26 -8.24 -0.84
CA LYS A 13 13.48 -8.47 -2.28
C LYS A 13 12.25 -9.06 -2.98
N ARG A 14 11.49 -9.94 -2.32
CA ARG A 14 10.25 -10.51 -2.84
C ARG A 14 9.17 -9.43 -2.97
N ARG A 15 8.96 -8.59 -1.96
CA ARG A 15 7.96 -7.52 -2.02
C ARG A 15 8.31 -6.42 -2.99
N LEU A 16 9.58 -6.00 -3.05
CA LEU A 16 10.06 -5.07 -4.09
C LEU A 16 9.79 -5.59 -5.51
N LYS A 17 9.88 -6.91 -5.72
CA LYS A 17 9.49 -7.52 -6.99
C LYS A 17 7.99 -7.35 -7.25
N TYR A 18 7.13 -7.59 -6.27
CA TYR A 18 5.68 -7.40 -6.42
C TYR A 18 5.31 -5.92 -6.57
N TYR A 19 5.95 -5.00 -5.86
CA TYR A 19 5.81 -3.56 -6.08
C TYR A 19 6.15 -3.19 -7.51
N ALA A 20 7.29 -3.65 -8.04
CA ALA A 20 7.65 -3.37 -9.43
C ALA A 20 6.61 -3.90 -10.45
N ILE A 21 5.96 -5.03 -10.14
CA ILE A 21 4.90 -5.61 -10.99
C ILE A 21 3.59 -4.84 -10.87
N TRP A 22 3.20 -4.44 -9.67
CA TRP A 22 1.91 -3.80 -9.38
C TRP A 22 1.89 -2.29 -9.55
N THR A 23 3.06 -1.62 -9.51
CA THR A 23 3.15 -0.16 -9.68
C THR A 23 2.56 0.32 -11.02
N PRO A 24 2.93 -0.22 -12.20
CA PRO A 24 2.36 0.27 -13.45
C PRO A 24 0.83 0.12 -13.54
N PRO A 25 0.23 -1.05 -13.21
CA PRO A 25 -1.22 -1.19 -13.16
C PRO A 25 -1.89 -0.17 -12.22
N TRP A 26 -1.34 0.03 -11.01
CA TRP A 26 -1.93 0.96 -10.05
C TRP A 26 -1.84 2.41 -10.48
N ILE A 27 -0.74 2.85 -11.09
CA ILE A 27 -0.63 4.20 -11.66
C ILE A 27 -1.71 4.41 -12.72
N ILE A 28 -1.93 3.42 -13.60
CA ILE A 28 -2.97 3.49 -14.64
C ILE A 28 -4.36 3.59 -14.00
N VAL A 29 -4.66 2.76 -13.00
CA VAL A 29 -5.94 2.79 -12.28
C VAL A 29 -6.15 4.12 -11.58
N VAL A 30 -5.15 4.61 -10.83
CA VAL A 30 -5.25 5.90 -10.12
C VAL A 30 -5.47 7.03 -11.10
N ARG A 31 -4.73 7.06 -12.21
CA ARG A 31 -4.90 8.11 -13.24
C ARG A 31 -6.28 8.05 -13.87
N PHE A 32 -6.76 6.86 -14.23
CA PHE A 32 -8.10 6.67 -14.75
C PHE A 32 -9.18 7.13 -13.75
N LEU A 33 -9.09 6.72 -12.48
CA LEU A 33 -10.08 7.12 -11.47
C LEU A 33 -10.04 8.62 -11.15
N LEU A 34 -8.85 9.24 -11.18
CA LEU A 34 -8.70 10.70 -11.06
C LEU A 34 -9.53 11.43 -12.13
N ASP A 35 -9.44 10.98 -13.38
CA ASP A 35 -10.04 11.66 -14.53
C ASP A 35 -11.55 11.34 -14.67
N PHE A 36 -12.01 10.15 -14.23
CA PHE A 36 -13.39 9.68 -14.46
C PHE A 36 -14.26 9.56 -13.21
N ASN A 37 -13.69 9.21 -12.04
CA ASN A 37 -14.47 8.95 -10.83
C ASN A 37 -13.64 9.15 -9.55
N PHE A 38 -13.52 10.41 -9.15
CA PHE A 38 -12.80 10.79 -7.93
C PHE A 38 -13.37 10.14 -6.66
N ALA A 39 -14.69 9.92 -6.60
CA ALA A 39 -15.32 9.26 -5.46
C ALA A 39 -14.88 7.80 -5.32
N ALA A 40 -14.71 7.08 -6.44
CA ALA A 40 -14.18 5.72 -6.43
C ALA A 40 -12.72 5.68 -5.98
N LEU A 41 -11.88 6.64 -6.42
CA LEU A 41 -10.50 6.77 -5.92
C LEU A 41 -10.48 6.92 -4.39
N PHE A 42 -11.33 7.80 -3.86
CA PHE A 42 -11.46 8.02 -2.42
C PHE A 42 -11.93 6.74 -1.69
N ALA A 43 -12.92 6.05 -2.23
CA ALA A 43 -13.44 4.82 -1.65
C ALA A 43 -12.36 3.72 -1.58
N PHE A 44 -11.57 3.54 -2.65
CA PHE A 44 -10.45 2.59 -2.64
C PHE A 44 -9.40 2.96 -1.59
N GLN A 45 -9.04 4.24 -1.48
CA GLN A 45 -8.07 4.69 -0.47
C GLN A 45 -8.55 4.38 0.96
N VAL A 46 -9.84 4.59 1.23
CA VAL A 46 -10.43 4.26 2.53
C VAL A 46 -10.43 2.73 2.75
N LEU A 47 -10.77 1.94 1.74
CA LEU A 47 -10.78 0.47 1.85
C LEU A 47 -9.39 -0.10 2.14
N PHE A 48 -8.35 0.40 1.48
CA PHE A 48 -6.98 -0.03 1.74
C PHE A 48 -6.53 0.36 3.16
N LEU A 49 -6.87 1.57 3.61
CA LEU A 49 -6.53 1.99 4.96
C LEU A 49 -7.19 1.11 6.01
N PHE A 50 -8.47 0.75 5.79
CA PHE A 50 -9.17 -0.19 6.66
C PHE A 50 -8.53 -1.57 6.65
N LYS A 51 -8.10 -2.07 5.49
CA LYS A 51 -7.37 -3.35 5.39
C LYS A 51 -6.09 -3.29 6.23
N ASP A 52 -5.27 -2.25 6.12
CA ASP A 52 -4.00 -2.19 6.85
C ASP A 52 -4.21 -2.05 8.37
N ILE A 53 -5.25 -1.31 8.78
CA ILE A 53 -5.67 -1.29 10.19
C ILE A 53 -6.06 -2.70 10.66
N LEU A 54 -6.81 -3.46 9.86
CA LEU A 54 -7.21 -4.83 10.22
C LEU A 54 -6.02 -5.78 10.29
N ASP A 55 -5.06 -5.67 9.39
CA ASP A 55 -3.86 -6.49 9.38
C ASP A 55 -3.02 -6.23 10.64
N VAL A 56 -2.82 -4.94 10.97
CA VAL A 56 -2.14 -4.51 12.19
C VAL A 56 -2.83 -5.00 13.47
N VAL A 57 -4.16 -4.86 13.55
CA VAL A 57 -4.94 -5.25 14.74
C VAL A 57 -5.02 -6.76 14.89
N SER A 58 -5.24 -7.48 13.79
CA SER A 58 -5.39 -8.95 13.80
C SER A 58 -4.06 -9.70 13.82
N LYS A 59 -2.95 -9.02 13.50
CA LYS A 59 -1.61 -9.59 13.33
C LYS A 59 -1.60 -10.72 12.29
N ARG A 60 -2.38 -10.56 11.23
CA ARG A 60 -2.57 -11.50 10.12
C ARG A 60 -2.88 -10.74 8.84
N ASP A 61 -2.26 -11.17 7.75
CA ASP A 61 -2.55 -10.65 6.42
C ASP A 61 -3.99 -11.01 6.02
N VAL A 62 -4.85 -10.01 5.84
CA VAL A 62 -6.21 -10.20 5.30
C VAL A 62 -6.17 -10.42 3.79
N ALA A 63 -5.18 -9.85 3.11
CA ALA A 63 -5.01 -9.98 1.67
C ALA A 63 -4.02 -11.10 1.27
N PRO A 64 -4.13 -11.65 0.05
CA PRO A 64 -3.14 -12.62 -0.45
C PRO A 64 -1.74 -12.01 -0.54
N THR A 65 -0.71 -12.77 -0.21
CA THR A 65 0.72 -12.35 -0.21
C THR A 65 1.30 -11.87 -1.55
N TYR A 66 0.57 -12.03 -2.65
CA TYR A 66 0.98 -11.53 -3.98
C TYR A 66 0.27 -10.24 -4.37
N PHE A 67 -0.75 -9.82 -3.62
CA PHE A 67 -1.51 -8.61 -3.87
C PHE A 67 -0.90 -7.47 -3.05
N GLU A 68 -0.28 -6.51 -3.72
CA GLU A 68 0.35 -5.36 -3.08
C GLU A 68 -0.41 -4.08 -3.48
N HIS A 69 -0.97 -3.39 -2.50
CA HIS A 69 -1.72 -2.14 -2.70
C HIS A 69 -0.93 -0.89 -2.31
N LEU A 70 0.24 -1.00 -1.65
CA LEU A 70 1.09 0.16 -1.37
C LEU A 70 1.35 1.07 -2.61
N PRO A 71 1.62 0.51 -3.82
CA PRO A 71 1.81 1.37 -4.99
C PRO A 71 0.58 2.20 -5.36
N PHE A 72 -0.64 1.74 -5.03
CA PHE A 72 -1.86 2.53 -5.20
C PHE A 72 -1.84 3.77 -4.30
N SER A 73 -1.55 3.60 -3.01
CA SER A 73 -1.55 4.70 -2.04
C SER A 73 -0.44 5.71 -2.34
N LEU A 74 0.76 5.24 -2.70
CA LEU A 74 1.84 6.13 -3.14
C LEU A 74 1.49 6.90 -4.42
N SER A 75 0.88 6.23 -5.40
CA SER A 75 0.44 6.89 -6.63
C SER A 75 -0.65 7.92 -6.35
N THR A 76 -1.58 7.62 -5.45
CA THR A 76 -2.64 8.52 -5.02
C THR A 76 -2.07 9.74 -4.29
N LEU A 77 -1.09 9.54 -3.40
CA LEU A 77 -0.39 10.62 -2.71
C LEU A 77 0.30 11.58 -3.68
N VAL A 78 1.02 11.05 -4.68
CA VAL A 78 1.76 11.86 -5.65
C VAL A 78 0.84 12.55 -6.66
N LEU A 79 -0.16 11.85 -7.19
CA LEU A 79 -0.97 12.33 -8.33
C LEU A 79 -2.23 13.10 -7.92
N ALA A 80 -2.81 12.79 -6.77
CA ALA A 80 -4.06 13.41 -6.29
C ALA A 80 -3.91 14.14 -4.94
N GLY A 81 -2.79 13.97 -4.23
CA GLY A 81 -2.62 14.59 -2.91
C GLY A 81 -2.64 16.11 -2.94
N SER A 82 -2.10 16.74 -3.99
CA SER A 82 -2.09 18.20 -4.12
C SER A 82 -3.47 18.81 -4.41
N SER A 83 -4.40 18.03 -4.97
CA SER A 83 -5.76 18.49 -5.28
C SER A 83 -6.75 18.25 -4.14
N ASN A 84 -6.44 17.33 -3.21
CA ASN A 84 -7.30 17.02 -2.08
C ASN A 84 -6.49 16.66 -0.83
N GLY A 85 -6.48 17.57 0.16
CA GLY A 85 -5.72 17.39 1.40
C GLY A 85 -6.18 16.20 2.25
N LEU A 86 -7.46 15.81 2.18
CA LEU A 86 -7.95 14.63 2.90
C LEU A 86 -7.43 13.34 2.25
N LEU A 87 -7.45 13.27 0.93
CA LEU A 87 -6.90 12.14 0.18
C LEU A 87 -5.38 12.03 0.39
N LEU A 88 -4.67 13.16 0.48
CA LEU A 88 -3.26 13.20 0.86
C LEU A 88 -3.03 12.60 2.23
N LEU A 89 -3.81 13.01 3.23
CA LEU A 89 -3.69 12.48 4.58
C LEU A 89 -3.95 10.97 4.64
N LEU A 90 -5.03 10.50 3.98
CA LEU A 90 -5.38 9.09 3.96
C LEU A 90 -4.31 8.24 3.28
N SER A 91 -3.81 8.67 2.13
CA SER A 91 -2.74 7.95 1.41
C SER A 91 -1.41 7.94 2.16
N LEU A 92 -1.10 9.02 2.88
CA LEU A 92 0.07 9.06 3.77
C LEU A 92 -0.07 8.09 4.94
N LEU A 93 -1.23 8.10 5.63
CA LEU A 93 -1.48 7.21 6.77
C LEU A 93 -1.43 5.73 6.36
N ASP A 94 -2.01 5.39 5.22
CA ASP A 94 -1.99 4.04 4.66
C ASP A 94 -0.54 3.58 4.39
N SER A 95 0.22 4.41 3.68
CA SER A 95 1.63 4.12 3.39
C SER A 95 2.50 3.99 4.66
N LEU A 96 2.17 4.75 5.70
CA LEU A 96 2.87 4.66 6.99
C LEU A 96 2.49 3.40 7.78
N LEU A 97 1.23 2.97 7.71
CA LEU A 97 0.78 1.74 8.36
C LEU A 97 1.39 0.50 7.71
N ASP A 98 1.42 0.44 6.38
CA ASP A 98 2.10 -0.64 5.65
C ASP A 98 3.60 -0.68 6.00
N ALA A 99 4.29 0.47 5.99
CA ALA A 99 5.69 0.53 6.41
C ALA A 99 5.91 0.15 7.89
N TYR A 100 4.96 0.46 8.78
CA TYR A 100 5.01 0.06 10.17
C TYR A 100 4.81 -1.45 10.35
N GLU A 101 3.84 -2.03 9.63
CA GLU A 101 3.59 -3.46 9.61
C GLU A 101 4.86 -4.23 9.20
N ASP A 102 5.53 -3.76 8.13
CA ASP A 102 6.75 -4.34 7.60
C ASP A 102 7.91 -4.37 8.59
N ILE A 103 8.03 -3.33 9.42
CA ILE A 103 9.14 -3.19 10.36
C ILE A 103 8.87 -3.95 11.66
N PHE A 104 7.62 -3.96 12.14
CA PHE A 104 7.33 -4.32 13.54
C PHE A 104 6.40 -5.52 13.72
N LEU A 105 5.58 -5.89 12.74
CA LEU A 105 4.54 -6.91 12.91
C LEU A 105 4.81 -8.22 12.17
N GLU A 106 5.71 -8.23 11.19
CA GLU A 106 5.96 -9.45 10.41
C GLU A 106 6.85 -10.49 11.13
N LYS A 107 6.28 -11.68 11.33
CA LYS A 107 6.88 -12.91 11.93
C LYS A 107 7.82 -13.68 11.00
#